data_AF-A0A368F218-F1
#
_entry.id   AF-A0A368F218-F1
#
_cell.length_a   1.000
_cell.length_b   1.000
_cell.length_c   1.000
_cell.angle_alpha   90.00
_cell.angle_beta   90.00
_cell.angle_gamma   90.00
#
_symmetry.space_group_name_H-M   'P 1'
#
loop_
_entity.id
_entity.type
_entity.pdbx_description
1 polymer ?
#
loop_
_entity_poly.entity_id
_entity_poly.type
_entity_poly.pdbx_seq_one_letter_code
_entity_poly.pdbx_strand_id
1 'polypeptide(L)'
;YKKQLNETDADYEDTAAALQLVLQAASHANEMMKKLDGFGKVIEVQEQLGNSISLVSPGRELLKTGTLQKISSTTEKTEERTVFLFNDLILLAGERKMIGLGKYRLRAVFHACHTQICEGDNLEREHSFYIRGSDGNGPSRCVELYT
;
A
#
# COMPACT_ATOMS: atom_id res chain seq x y z
N TYR A 1 -39.27 -11.22 8.85
CA TYR A 1 -39.76 -12.14 7.81
C TYR A 1 -39.09 -13.50 7.90
N LYS A 2 -37.89 -13.79 7.33
CA LYS A 2 -37.27 -15.14 7.48
C LYS A 2 -37.11 -15.62 8.94
N LYS A 3 -36.69 -14.73 9.85
CA LYS A 3 -36.55 -15.03 11.30
C LYS A 3 -37.89 -15.31 12.02
N GLN A 4 -39.02 -15.19 11.33
CA GLN A 4 -40.37 -15.40 11.84
C GLN A 4 -41.08 -16.57 11.13
N LEU A 5 -40.39 -17.29 10.24
CA LEU A 5 -40.90 -18.47 9.55
C LEU A 5 -40.29 -19.73 10.19
N ASN A 6 -41.12 -20.76 10.36
CA ASN A 6 -40.67 -22.12 10.69
C ASN A 6 -40.21 -22.81 9.40
N GLU A 7 -39.33 -23.81 9.51
CA GLU A 7 -38.80 -24.55 8.35
C GLU A 7 -39.87 -25.30 7.53
N THR A 8 -41.05 -25.51 8.11
CA THR A 8 -42.20 -26.15 7.45
C THR A 8 -43.11 -25.18 6.70
N ASP A 9 -42.89 -23.86 6.83
CA ASP A 9 -43.74 -22.87 6.17
C ASP A 9 -43.46 -22.87 4.66
N ALA A 10 -44.52 -22.79 3.84
CA ALA A 10 -44.41 -22.87 2.39
C ALA A 10 -43.47 -21.80 1.79
N ASP A 11 -43.38 -20.64 2.43
CA ASP A 11 -42.55 -19.51 1.99
C ASP A 11 -41.11 -19.57 2.52
N TYR A 12 -40.75 -20.55 3.37
CA TYR A 12 -39.44 -20.61 4.03
C TYR A 12 -38.31 -20.76 3.01
N GLU A 13 -38.43 -21.70 2.09
CA GLU A 13 -37.43 -21.98 1.05
C GLU A 13 -37.28 -20.80 0.07
N ASP A 14 -38.40 -20.24 -0.40
CA ASP A 14 -38.40 -19.07 -1.27
C ASP A 14 -37.76 -17.85 -0.58
N THR A 15 -38.08 -17.64 0.70
CA THR A 15 -37.48 -16.58 1.50
C THR A 15 -35.99 -16.84 1.75
N ALA A 16 -35.56 -18.09 1.91
CA ALA A 16 -34.17 -18.46 2.08
C ALA A 16 -33.35 -18.20 0.80
N ALA A 17 -33.90 -18.57 -0.37
CA ALA A 17 -33.30 -18.32 -1.67
C ALA A 17 -33.19 -16.82 -1.96
N ALA A 18 -34.28 -16.07 -1.75
CA ALA A 18 -34.29 -14.62 -1.91
C ALA A 18 -33.24 -13.94 -0.99
N LEU A 19 -33.13 -14.39 0.27
CA LEU A 19 -32.13 -13.87 1.19
C LEU A 19 -30.70 -14.16 0.71
N GLN A 20 -30.42 -15.37 0.21
CA GLN A 20 -29.10 -15.70 -0.32
C GLN A 20 -28.72 -14.80 -1.49
N LEU A 21 -29.64 -14.56 -2.43
CA LEU A 21 -29.39 -13.67 -3.58
C LEU A 21 -29.07 -12.24 -3.12
N VAL A 22 -29.84 -11.71 -2.16
CA VAL A 22 -29.58 -10.37 -1.60
C VAL A 22 -28.24 -10.32 -0.89
N LEU A 23 -27.89 -11.34 -0.10
CA LEU A 23 -26.59 -11.43 0.58
C LEU A 23 -25.42 -11.49 -0.40
N GLN A 24 -25.54 -12.28 -1.47
CA GLN A 24 -24.53 -12.36 -2.53
C GLN A 24 -24.36 -11.01 -3.24
N ALA A 25 -25.46 -10.35 -3.61
CA ALA A 25 -25.42 -9.03 -4.21
C ALA A 25 -24.77 -7.99 -3.28
N ALA A 26 -25.11 -8.02 -1.98
CA ALA A 26 -24.51 -7.15 -0.98
C ALA A 26 -23.01 -7.43 -0.79
N SER A 27 -22.59 -8.70 -0.73
CA SER A 27 -21.18 -9.08 -0.66
C SER A 27 -20.40 -8.58 -1.87
N HIS A 28 -20.95 -8.77 -3.06
CA HIS A 28 -20.34 -8.29 -4.30
C HIS A 28 -20.21 -6.76 -4.33
N ALA A 29 -21.27 -6.04 -3.91
CA ALA A 29 -21.22 -4.58 -3.79
C ALA A 29 -20.16 -4.11 -2.79
N ASN A 30 -20.05 -4.76 -1.63
CA ASN A 30 -19.04 -4.46 -0.62
C ASN A 30 -17.61 -4.67 -1.14
N GLU A 31 -17.37 -5.76 -1.87
CA GLU A 31 -16.07 -6.02 -2.51
C GLU A 31 -15.72 -4.97 -3.55
N MET A 32 -16.68 -4.55 -4.38
CA MET A 32 -16.47 -3.46 -5.35
C MET A 32 -16.16 -2.14 -4.65
N MET A 33 -16.90 -1.79 -3.59
CA MET A 33 -16.63 -0.58 -2.79
C MET A 33 -15.22 -0.61 -2.20
N LYS A 34 -14.76 -1.74 -1.65
CA LYS A 34 -13.41 -1.89 -1.13
C LYS A 34 -12.34 -1.71 -2.21
N LYS A 35 -12.56 -2.27 -3.41
CA LYS A 35 -11.65 -2.09 -4.56
C LYS A 35 -11.59 -0.63 -5.02
N LEU A 36 -12.72 0.07 -5.05
CA LEU A 36 -12.79 1.49 -5.40
C LEU A 36 -12.05 2.37 -4.37
N ASP A 37 -12.22 2.10 -3.07
CA ASP A 37 -11.47 2.80 -2.00
C ASP A 37 -9.96 2.55 -2.11
N GLY A 38 -9.55 1.29 -2.34
CA GLY A 38 -8.16 0.93 -2.57
C GLY A 38 -7.57 1.66 -3.79
N PHE A 39 -8.32 1.73 -4.89
CA PHE A 39 -7.91 2.45 -6.09
C PHE A 39 -7.78 3.96 -5.83
N GLY A 40 -8.72 4.56 -5.08
CA GLY A 40 -8.66 5.97 -4.67
C GLY A 40 -7.37 6.31 -3.94
N LYS A 41 -6.91 5.44 -3.03
CA LYS A 41 -5.63 5.60 -2.31
C LYS A 41 -4.41 5.57 -3.24
N VAL A 42 -4.42 4.74 -4.28
CA VAL A 42 -3.34 4.70 -5.28
C VAL A 42 -3.26 6.02 -6.05
N ILE A 43 -4.41 6.56 -6.45
CA ILE A 43 -4.51 7.86 -7.14
C ILE A 43 -3.99 8.99 -6.25
N GLU A 44 -4.41 9.01 -4.98
CA GLU A 44 -3.96 10.02 -4.02
C GLU A 44 -2.43 10.04 -3.88
N VAL A 45 -1.79 8.87 -3.76
CA VAL A 45 -0.32 8.80 -3.68
C VAL A 45 0.34 9.29 -4.97
N GLN A 46 -0.22 8.98 -6.14
CA GLN A 46 0.29 9.46 -7.43
C GLN A 46 0.27 10.99 -7.53
N GLU A 47 -0.83 11.61 -7.10
CA GLU A 47 -0.99 13.07 -7.04
C GLU A 47 -0.04 13.71 -6.02
N GLN A 48 0.09 13.11 -4.82
CA GLN A 48 1.03 13.56 -3.80
C GLN A 48 2.49 13.48 -4.27
N LEU A 49 2.84 12.54 -5.16
CA LEU A 49 4.15 12.44 -5.81
C LEU A 49 4.31 13.37 -7.03
N GLY A 50 3.30 14.21 -7.31
CA GLY A 50 3.29 15.14 -8.44
C GLY A 50 3.33 14.44 -9.79
N ASN A 51 2.69 13.26 -9.91
CA ASN A 51 2.63 12.45 -11.13
C ASN A 51 4.01 12.09 -11.72
N SER A 52 5.05 12.03 -10.88
CA SER A 52 6.41 11.69 -11.32
C SER A 52 6.62 10.20 -11.64
N ILE A 53 5.64 9.36 -11.31
CA ILE A 53 5.61 7.93 -11.60
C ILE A 53 4.15 7.51 -11.87
N SER A 54 3.96 6.56 -12.79
CA SER A 54 2.64 5.95 -13.03
C SER A 54 2.41 4.82 -12.04
N LEU A 55 1.47 5.02 -11.10
CA LEU A 55 1.11 4.02 -10.10
C LEU A 55 -0.18 3.28 -10.48
N VAL A 56 -1.01 3.87 -11.32
CA VAL A 56 -2.27 3.28 -11.77
C VAL A 56 -1.98 2.03 -12.60
N SER A 57 -2.29 0.86 -12.03
CA SER A 57 -2.26 -0.40 -12.77
C SER A 57 -3.30 -1.38 -12.20
N PRO A 58 -3.81 -2.32 -13.01
CA PRO A 58 -4.74 -3.31 -12.53
C PRO A 58 -4.16 -4.11 -11.35
N GLY A 59 -4.91 -4.20 -10.26
CA GLY A 59 -4.54 -5.01 -9.10
C GLY A 59 -3.49 -4.40 -8.18
N ARG A 60 -2.97 -3.18 -8.45
CA ARG A 60 -2.09 -2.49 -7.50
C ARG A 60 -2.90 -1.93 -6.35
N GLU A 61 -2.47 -2.22 -5.13
CA GLU A 61 -3.13 -1.80 -3.89
C GLU A 61 -2.11 -1.20 -2.92
N LEU A 62 -2.44 -0.05 -2.32
CA LEU A 62 -1.65 0.52 -1.23
C LEU A 62 -1.95 -0.26 0.06
N LEU A 63 -0.94 -0.94 0.59
CA LEU A 63 -1.04 -1.73 1.81
C LEU A 63 -0.81 -0.88 3.06
N LYS A 64 0.21 -0.01 3.03
CA LYS A 64 0.59 0.82 4.18
C LYS A 64 1.38 2.06 3.76
N THR A 65 1.20 3.14 4.52
CA THR A 65 2.06 4.32 4.47
C THR A 65 2.68 4.53 5.86
N GLY A 66 3.93 4.95 5.90
CA GLY A 66 4.62 5.27 7.15
C GLY A 66 5.79 6.21 6.94
N THR A 67 6.37 6.70 8.02
CA THR A 67 7.55 7.55 7.99
C THR A 67 8.68 6.84 8.72
N LEU A 68 9.85 6.78 8.08
CA LEU A 68 11.08 6.16 8.60
C LEU A 68 12.26 7.12 8.45
N GLN A 69 13.31 6.91 9.23
CA GLN A 69 14.55 7.66 9.10
C GLN A 69 15.55 6.89 8.24
N LYS A 70 16.07 7.53 7.19
CA LYS A 70 17.11 6.98 6.32
C LYS A 70 18.47 7.41 6.81
N ILE A 71 19.37 6.45 7.00
CA ILE A 71 20.77 6.72 7.31
C ILE A 71 21.48 7.00 5.99
N SER A 72 22.16 8.13 5.91
CA SER A 72 22.95 8.44 4.72
C SER A 72 24.29 7.70 4.78
N SER A 73 24.61 6.96 3.73
CA SER A 73 25.89 6.27 3.58
C SER A 73 27.06 7.23 3.33
N THR A 74 26.79 8.50 3.04
CA THR A 74 27.78 9.52 2.68
C THR A 74 27.87 10.64 3.71
N THR A 75 26.84 10.81 4.52
CA THR A 75 26.77 11.83 5.55
C THR A 75 26.28 11.15 6.81
N GLU A 76 26.84 11.46 7.98
CA GLU A 76 26.33 10.92 9.27
C GLU A 76 24.95 11.49 9.68
N LYS A 77 24.22 12.05 8.71
CA LYS A 77 22.90 12.64 8.90
C LYS A 77 21.82 11.62 8.60
N THR A 78 20.77 11.69 9.39
CA THR A 78 19.53 10.96 9.16
C THR A 78 18.57 11.86 8.39
N GLU A 79 17.81 11.26 7.48
CA GLU A 79 16.85 11.98 6.66
C GLU A 79 15.50 11.28 6.69
N GLU A 80 14.45 12.01 7.03
CA GLU A 80 13.11 11.47 7.05
C GLU A 80 12.66 11.02 5.64
N ARG A 81 11.98 9.87 5.59
CA ARG A 81 11.41 9.27 4.38
C ARG A 81 10.00 8.78 4.64
N THR A 82 9.07 9.25 3.83
CA THR A 82 7.75 8.62 3.71
C THR A 82 7.89 7.39 2.84
N VAL A 83 7.37 6.26 3.33
CA VAL A 83 7.34 4.97 2.65
C VAL A 83 5.91 4.68 2.24
N PHE A 84 5.72 4.37 0.96
CA PHE A 84 4.47 3.82 0.44
C PHE A 84 4.70 2.37 0.06
N LEU A 85 4.06 1.46 0.78
CA LEU A 85 4.12 0.03 0.55
C LEU A 85 2.89 -0.39 -0.26
N PHE A 86 3.11 -0.75 -1.51
CA PHE A 86 2.13 -1.40 -2.37
C PHE A 86 2.35 -2.92 -2.32
N ASN A 87 1.39 -3.67 -2.84
CA ASN A 87 1.50 -5.12 -2.96
C ASN A 87 2.61 -5.60 -3.90
N ASP A 88 3.08 -4.74 -4.82
CA ASP A 88 4.12 -5.05 -5.80
C ASP A 88 5.30 -4.06 -5.82
N LEU A 89 5.20 -2.92 -5.12
CA LEU A 89 6.20 -1.86 -5.10
C LEU A 89 6.43 -1.32 -3.68
N ILE A 90 7.66 -0.88 -3.43
CA ILE A 90 8.02 -0.07 -2.26
C ILE A 90 8.57 1.26 -2.78
N LEU A 91 7.96 2.37 -2.39
CA LEU A 91 8.41 3.71 -2.75
C LEU A 91 8.97 4.44 -1.54
N LEU A 92 10.15 5.04 -1.70
CA LEU A 92 10.71 5.98 -0.72
C LEU A 92 10.60 7.40 -1.27
N ALA A 93 10.05 8.29 -0.47
CA ALA A 93 9.84 9.69 -0.79
C ALA A 93 10.39 10.62 0.30
N GLY A 94 10.89 11.78 -0.10
CA GLY A 94 11.18 12.88 0.82
C GLY A 94 10.16 14.00 0.66
N GLU A 95 9.81 14.69 1.74
CA GLU A 95 8.88 15.82 1.69
C GLU A 95 9.43 17.00 0.88
N ARG A 96 8.56 17.69 0.13
CA ARG A 96 8.88 18.94 -0.56
C ARG A 96 8.37 20.11 0.28
N LYS A 97 9.23 21.11 0.50
CA LYS A 97 8.87 22.35 1.22
C LYS A 97 8.24 23.43 0.34
N MET A 98 8.11 23.18 -0.97
CA MET A 98 7.60 24.19 -1.92
C MET A 98 6.11 24.02 -2.17
N ILE A 99 5.36 25.10 -1.94
CA ILE A 99 3.92 25.20 -2.18
C ILE A 99 3.66 25.16 -3.70
N GLY A 100 2.69 24.35 -4.14
CA GLY A 100 2.26 24.26 -5.54
C GLY A 100 2.88 23.11 -6.37
N LEU A 101 3.80 22.33 -5.80
CA LEU A 101 4.21 21.03 -6.35
C LEU A 101 3.66 19.88 -5.50
N GLY A 102 3.64 18.66 -6.04
CA GLY A 102 3.30 17.46 -5.27
C GLY A 102 4.06 17.39 -3.93
N LYS A 103 3.36 17.00 -2.87
CA LYS A 103 3.84 16.95 -1.47
C LYS A 103 5.19 16.23 -1.33
N TYR A 104 5.41 15.21 -2.15
CA TYR A 104 6.55 14.31 -2.03
C TYR A 104 7.43 14.31 -3.28
N ARG A 105 8.74 14.21 -3.08
CA ARG A 105 9.73 13.90 -4.12
C ARG A 105 10.11 12.43 -4.01
N LEU A 106 9.86 11.67 -5.07
CA LEU A 106 10.31 10.29 -5.19
C LEU A 106 11.86 10.21 -5.08
N ARG A 107 12.37 9.29 -4.26
CA ARG A 107 13.81 9.08 -4.01
C ARG A 107 14.27 7.71 -4.46
N ALA A 108 13.48 6.67 -4.21
CA ALA A 108 13.76 5.31 -4.66
C ALA A 108 12.46 4.55 -4.91
N VAL A 109 12.55 3.58 -5.81
CA VAL A 109 11.50 2.62 -6.16
C VAL A 109 12.14 1.25 -6.09
N PHE A 110 11.42 0.31 -5.49
CA PHE A 110 11.84 -1.08 -5.41
C PHE A 110 10.66 -1.96 -5.82
N HIS A 111 10.90 -2.87 -6.76
CA HIS A 111 9.90 -3.86 -7.13
C HIS A 111 9.93 -5.01 -6.13
N ALA A 112 8.78 -5.41 -5.59
CA ALA A 112 8.69 -6.40 -4.51
C ALA A 112 9.42 -7.71 -4.86
N CYS A 113 9.26 -8.21 -6.10
CA CYS A 113 9.94 -9.43 -6.58
C CYS A 113 11.48 -9.32 -6.65
N HIS A 114 12.03 -8.11 -6.70
CA HIS A 114 13.47 -7.86 -6.79
C HIS A 114 14.00 -7.22 -5.50
N THR A 115 13.25 -7.30 -4.40
CA THR A 115 13.59 -6.67 -3.13
C THR A 115 13.81 -7.70 -2.05
N GLN A 116 14.88 -7.50 -1.28
CA GLN A 116 15.19 -8.23 -0.07
C GLN A 116 15.24 -7.26 1.11
N ILE A 117 14.58 -7.63 2.21
CA ILE A 117 14.69 -6.95 3.50
C ILE A 117 15.71 -7.71 4.34
N CYS A 118 16.74 -7.03 4.83
CA CYS A 118 17.75 -7.61 5.72
C CYS A 118 17.70 -6.87 7.06
N GLU A 119 17.89 -7.59 8.16
CA GLU A 119 18.06 -6.95 9.47
C GLU A 119 19.30 -6.06 9.48
N GLY A 120 19.22 -4.94 10.19
CA GLY A 120 20.35 -4.03 10.35
C GLY A 120 21.40 -4.62 11.28
N ASP A 121 22.66 -4.36 10.99
CA ASP A 121 23.81 -4.74 11.83
C ASP A 121 24.37 -3.55 12.62
N ASN A 122 23.60 -2.45 12.67
CA ASN A 122 24.00 -1.22 13.34
C ASN A 122 23.86 -1.33 14.86
N LEU A 123 24.98 -1.59 15.53
CA LEU A 123 25.04 -1.72 16.99
C LEU A 123 24.69 -0.43 17.75
N GLU A 124 24.69 0.73 17.08
CA GLU A 124 24.36 2.02 17.69
C GLU A 124 22.89 2.40 17.55
N ARG A 125 22.12 1.72 16.67
CA ARG A 125 20.73 2.07 16.35
C ARG A 125 19.87 0.81 16.32
N GLU A 126 19.06 0.65 17.36
CA GLU A 126 18.07 -0.42 17.43
C GLU A 126 17.01 -0.26 16.32
N HIS A 127 16.42 -1.39 15.90
CA HIS A 127 15.34 -1.45 14.91
C HIS A 127 15.69 -0.94 13.49
N SER A 128 16.97 -1.00 13.09
CA SER A 128 17.36 -0.72 11.71
C SER A 128 17.21 -1.96 10.80
N PHE A 129 17.00 -1.70 9.51
CA PHE A 129 16.94 -2.72 8.47
C PHE A 129 17.36 -2.14 7.12
N TYR A 130 17.80 -3.03 6.22
CA TYR A 130 18.17 -2.69 4.85
C TYR A 130 17.09 -3.11 3.86
N ILE A 131 16.77 -2.21 2.93
CA ILE A 131 16.07 -2.53 1.68
C ILE A 131 17.10 -2.66 0.57
N ARG A 132 17.25 -3.85 0.00
CA ARG A 132 18.16 -4.14 -1.11
C ARG A 132 17.35 -4.58 -2.33
N GLY A 133 17.53 -3.93 -3.48
CA GLY A 133 16.78 -4.31 -4.68
C GLY A 133 16.81 -3.28 -5.78
N SER A 134 16.07 -3.51 -6.86
CA SER A 134 15.92 -2.57 -7.97
C SER A 134 14.44 -2.31 -8.29
N ASP A 135 14.20 -1.37 -9.20
CA ASP A 135 12.88 -1.13 -9.81
C ASP A 135 12.55 -2.12 -10.95
N GLY A 136 13.32 -3.20 -11.09
CA GLY A 136 13.15 -4.26 -12.09
C GLY A 136 14.01 -4.09 -13.34
N ASN A 137 14.31 -2.86 -13.76
CA ASN A 137 15.10 -2.58 -14.97
C ASN A 137 16.39 -1.79 -14.69
N GLY A 138 16.50 -1.17 -13.51
CA GLY A 138 17.61 -0.34 -13.10
C GLY A 138 18.62 -1.04 -12.20
N PRO A 139 19.70 -0.32 -11.81
CA PRO A 139 20.71 -0.83 -10.90
C PRO A 139 20.11 -1.10 -9.52
N SER A 140 20.60 -2.15 -8.86
CA SER A 140 20.26 -2.43 -7.47
C SER A 140 20.74 -1.29 -6.56
N ARG A 141 19.93 -1.00 -5.55
CA ARG A 141 20.16 -0.02 -4.50
C ARG A 141 20.08 -0.72 -3.15
N CYS A 142 20.83 -0.21 -2.18
CA CYS A 142 20.74 -0.59 -0.78
C CYS A 142 20.44 0.65 0.04
N VAL A 143 19.39 0.63 0.86
CA VAL A 143 19.01 1.74 1.73
C VAL A 143 18.77 1.23 3.13
N GLU A 144 19.48 1.79 4.11
CA GLU A 144 19.25 1.53 5.53
C GLU A 144 18.18 2.48 6.07
N LEU A 145 17.19 1.92 6.74
CA LEU A 145 16.08 2.63 7.38
C LEU A 145 15.96 2.18 8.84
N TYR A 146 15.45 3.06 9.69
CA TYR A 146 15.09 2.72 11.07
C TYR A 146 13.82 3.48 11.49
N THR A 147 13.13 2.96 12.51
CA THR A 147 12.00 3.59 13.19
C THR A 147 12.43 4.29 14.46
#